data_AF-A0A522VCV6-F1
#
_entry.id   AF-A0A522VCV6-F1
#
_cell.length_a   1.000
_cell.length_b   1.000
_cell.length_c   1.000
_cell.angle_alpha   90.00
_cell.angle_beta   90.00
_cell.angle_gamma   90.00
#
_symmetry.space_group_name_H-M   'P 1'
#
loop_
_entity.id
_entity.type
_entity.pdbx_description
1 polymer ?
#
loop_
_entity_poly.entity_id
_entity_poly.type
_entity_poly.pdbx_seq_one_letter_code
_entity_poly.pdbx_strand_id
1 'polypeptide(L)' 'MMLSDNLPVALPLLWGFAAVATAIVISPGPDSLLILRHTLASGQRTGFATVAGVQAGVALHTAAAALGLTLL' A
#
# COMPACT_ATOMS: atom_id res chain seq x y z
N MET A 1 6.84 24.91 22.43
CA MET A 1 7.06 24.35 23.78
C MET A 1 5.79 23.74 24.36
N MET A 2 4.62 24.39 24.32
CA MET A 2 3.37 23.79 24.85
C MET A 2 2.86 22.50 24.15
N LEU A 3 3.25 22.21 22.90
CA LEU A 3 2.82 20.98 22.20
C LEU A 3 3.68 19.75 22.57
N SER A 4 4.95 19.94 22.95
CA SER A 4 5.87 18.83 23.25
C SER A 4 5.60 18.18 24.60
N ASP A 5 4.99 18.90 25.54
CA ASP A 5 4.79 18.44 26.92
C ASP A 5 3.51 17.61 27.10
N ASN A 6 2.66 17.53 26.08
CA ASN A 6 1.34 16.87 26.14
C ASN A 6 1.24 15.62 25.23
N LEU A 7 2.27 15.31 24.45
CA LEU A 7 2.27 14.15 23.56
C LEU A 7 2.91 12.95 24.27
N PRO A 8 2.29 11.76 24.24
CA PRO A 8 2.87 10.54 24.81
C PRO A 8 4.08 10.01 24.02
N VAL A 9 4.59 10.76 23.03
CA VAL A 9 5.66 10.37 22.09
C VAL A 9 6.55 11.57 21.78
N ALA A 10 7.86 11.33 21.69
CA ALA A 10 8.85 12.36 21.38
C ALA A 10 8.68 12.93 19.95
N LEU A 11 8.71 14.26 19.82
CA LEU A 11 8.63 14.97 18.52
C LEU A 11 9.59 14.43 17.44
N PRO A 12 10.86 14.11 17.75
CA PRO A 12 11.78 13.53 16.78
C PRO A 12 11.28 12.19 16.20
N LEU A 13 10.59 11.39 17.00
CA LEU A 13 9.99 10.13 16.55
C LEU A 13 8.85 10.37 15.57
N LEU A 14 8.01 11.38 15.86
CA LEU A 14 6.89 11.79 15.00
C LEU A 14 7.38 12.31 13.65
N TRP A 15 8.43 13.13 13.63
CA TRP A 15 9.04 13.60 12.39
C TRP A 15 9.72 12.49 11.61
N GLY A 16 10.42 11.58 12.28
CA GLY A 16 11.00 10.39 11.66
C GLY A 16 9.93 9.49 11.03
N PHE A 17 8.84 9.24 11.75
CA PHE A 17 7.68 8.52 11.25
C PHE A 17 7.06 9.22 10.04
N ALA A 18 6.78 10.53 10.12
CA ALA A 18 6.17 11.28 9.03
C ALA A 18 7.03 11.26 7.76
N ALA A 19 8.36 11.40 7.90
CA ALA A 19 9.28 11.34 6.77
C ALA A 19 9.26 9.96 6.09
N VAL A 20 9.37 8.88 6.86
CA VAL A 20 9.34 7.51 6.33
C VAL A 20 7.97 7.18 5.73
N ALA A 21 6.87 7.52 6.42
CA ALA A 21 5.52 7.31 5.93
C ALA A 21 5.28 8.06 4.62
N THR A 22 5.77 9.30 4.49
CA THR A 22 5.68 10.08 3.25
C THR A 22 6.45 9.41 2.11
N ALA A 23 7.66 8.92 2.38
CA ALA A 23 8.46 8.20 1.38
C ALA A 23 7.76 6.93 0.88
N ILE A 24 7.10 6.20 1.78
CA ILE A 24 6.31 5.00 1.45
C ILE A 24 5.08 5.37 0.61
N VAL A 25 4.34 6.41 1.00
CA VAL A 25 3.12 6.85 0.29
C VAL A 25 3.42 7.37 -1.11
N ILE A 26 4.54 8.08 -1.30
CA ILE A 26 4.95 8.59 -2.62
C ILE A 26 5.40 7.45 -3.53
N SER A 27 5.96 6.37 -2.98
CA SER A 27 6.39 5.22 -3.77
C SER A 27 5.17 4.47 -4.29
N PRO A 28 4.84 4.53 -5.60
CA PRO A 28 3.74 3.74 -6.13
C PRO A 28 4.04 2.26 -5.90
N GLY A 29 3.12 1.56 -5.24
CA GLY A 29 3.30 0.15 -4.93
C GLY A 29 3.45 -0.71 -6.20
N PRO A 30 3.93 -1.96 -6.07
CA PRO A 30 4.10 -2.87 -7.21
C PRO A 30 2.80 -3.11 -7.97
N ASP A 31 1.64 -3.14 -7.29
CA ASP A 31 0.31 -3.20 -7.91
C ASP A 31 0.03 -1.97 -8.79
N SER A 32 0.12 -0.77 -8.22
CA SER A 32 -0.14 0.47 -8.95
C SER A 32 0.78 0.65 -10.16
N LEU A 33 2.05 0.24 -10.04
CA LEU A 33 2.99 0.20 -11.16
C LEU A 33 2.58 -0.82 -12.23
N LEU A 34 2.09 -1.99 -11.83
CA LEU A 34 1.63 -3.04 -12.74
C LEU A 34 0.39 -2.62 -13.54
N ILE A 35 -0.57 -1.98 -12.86
CA ILE A 35 -1.77 -1.39 -13.49
C ILE A 35 -1.35 -0.27 -14.45
N LEU A 36 -0.50 0.65 -13.99
CA LEU A 36 -0.06 1.79 -14.80
C LEU A 36 0.70 1.31 -16.06
N ARG A 37 1.62 0.36 -15.91
CA ARG A 37 2.32 -0.33 -17.01
C ARG A 37 1.35 -0.85 -18.07
N HIS A 38 0.36 -1.65 -17.68
CA HIS A 38 -0.56 -2.27 -18.63
C HIS A 38 -1.54 -1.25 -19.22
N THR A 39 -1.91 -0.24 -18.44
CA THR A 39 -2.75 0.86 -18.89
C THR A 39 -2.04 1.70 -19.94
N LEU A 40 -0.77 2.04 -19.74
CA LEU A 40 0.04 2.82 -20.68
C LEU A 40 0.42 2.00 -21.92
N ALA A 41 0.76 0.72 -21.76
CA ALA A 41 1.21 -0.12 -22.88
C ALA A 41 0.07 -0.66 -23.75
N SER A 42 -1.12 -0.87 -23.18
CA SER A 42 -2.21 -1.59 -23.86
C SER A 42 -3.59 -0.96 -23.64
N GLY A 43 -3.64 0.28 -23.14
CA GLY A 43 -4.85 1.07 -22.97
C GLY A 43 -5.65 0.77 -21.70
N GLN A 44 -6.64 1.61 -21.43
CA GLN A 44 -7.44 1.59 -20.20
C GLN A 44 -8.20 0.28 -19.97
N ARG A 45 -8.67 -0.38 -21.03
CA ARG A 45 -9.38 -1.66 -20.92
C ARG A 45 -8.50 -2.76 -20.33
N THR A 46 -7.24 -2.82 -20.75
CA THR A 46 -6.22 -3.74 -20.22
C THR A 46 -5.82 -3.34 -18.80
N GLY A 47 -5.80 -2.04 -18.51
CA GLY A 47 -5.66 -1.50 -17.16
C GLY A 47 -6.73 -2.00 -16.19
N PHE A 48 -8.02 -1.89 -16.55
CA PHE A 48 -9.11 -2.39 -15.71
C PHE A 48 -9.09 -3.90 -15.52
N ALA A 49 -8.73 -4.67 -16.56
CA ALA A 49 -8.53 -6.11 -16.41
C ALA A 49 -7.40 -6.43 -15.42
N THR A 50 -6.34 -5.63 -15.42
CA THR A 50 -5.23 -5.75 -14.48
C THR A 50 -5.67 -5.43 -13.05
N VAL A 51 -6.42 -4.35 -12.84
CA VAL A 51 -7.02 -4.00 -11.53
C VAL A 51 -7.88 -5.15 -11.00
N ALA A 52 -8.77 -5.69 -11.83
CA ALA A 52 -9.65 -6.79 -11.44
C ALA A 52 -8.85 -8.04 -11.02
N GLY A 53 -7.80 -8.37 -11.77
CA GLY A 53 -6.90 -9.48 -11.45
C GLY A 53 -6.18 -9.28 -10.12
N VAL A 54 -5.64 -8.09 -9.85
CA VAL A 54 -4.94 -7.82 -8.59
C VAL A 54 -5.90 -7.84 -7.40
N GLN A 55 -7.08 -7.22 -7.51
CA GLN A 55 -8.08 -7.25 -6.44
C GLN A 55 -8.57 -8.67 -6.13
N ALA A 56 -8.78 -9.50 -7.16
CA ALA A 56 -9.13 -10.91 -6.97
C ALA A 56 -8.02 -11.69 -6.26
N GLY A 57 -6.76 -11.47 -6.65
CA GLY A 57 -5.60 -12.09 -6.01
C GLY A 57 -5.48 -11.72 -4.53
N VAL A 58 -5.64 -10.44 -4.19
CA VAL A 58 -5.61 -9.96 -2.79
C VAL A 58 -6.79 -10.54 -2.01
N ALA A 59 -8.00 -10.58 -2.58
CA ALA A 59 -9.16 -11.18 -1.93
C ALA A 59 -8.95 -12.68 -1.63
N LEU A 60 -8.41 -13.44 -2.58
CA LEU A 60 -8.11 -14.84 -2.39
C LEU A 60 -7.00 -15.05 -1.35
N HIS A 61 -5.93 -14.25 -1.41
CA HIS A 61 -4.84 -14.35 -0.45
C HIS A 61 -5.29 -14.00 0.97
N THR A 62 -6.06 -12.92 1.14
CA THR A 62 -6.62 -12.53 2.44
C THR A 62 -7.62 -13.57 2.97
N ALA A 63 -8.45 -14.16 2.11
CA ALA A 63 -9.31 -15.28 2.48
C ALA A 63 -8.51 -16.52 2.90
N ALA A 64 -7.47 -16.88 2.15
CA ALA A 64 -6.57 -17.98 2.50
C ALA A 64 -5.87 -17.73 3.85
N ALA A 65 -5.42 -16.50 4.10
CA ALA A 65 -4.82 -16.10 5.37
C ALA A 65 -5.82 -16.14 6.53
N ALA A 66 -7.05 -15.67 6.33
CA ALA A 66 -8.12 -15.76 7.34
C ALA A 66 -8.50 -17.21 7.67
N LEU A 67 -8.42 -18.11 6.68
CA LEU A 67 -8.62 -19.55 6.87
C LEU A 67 -7.38 -20.28 7.41
N GLY A 68 -6.26 -19.58 7.62
CA GLY A 68 -5.01 -20.15 8.15
C GLY A 68 -4.17 -20.94 7.15
N LEU A 69 -4.53 -20.93 5.86
CA LEU A 69 -3.84 -21.69 4.81
C LEU A 69 -2.47 -21.13 4.44
N THR A 70 -2.20 -19.84 4.73
CA THR A 70 -0.88 -19.22 4.50
C THR A 70 0.15 -19.53 5.59
N LEU A 71 -0.24 -20.26 6.64
CA LEU A 71 0.65 -20.70 7.71
C LEU A 71 1.33 -22.05 7.43
N LEU A 72 0.83 -22.80 6.44
CA LEU A 72 1.33 -24.09 5.94
C LEU A 72 2.37 -23.88 4.84
#